data_AF-A0AA91KCL5-F1
#
_entry.id   AF-A0AA91KCL5-F1
#
_cell.length_a   1.000
_cell.length_b   1.000
_cell.length_c   1.000
_cell.angle_alpha   90.00
_cell.angle_beta   90.00
_cell.angle_gamma   90.00
#
_symmetry.space_group_name_H-M   'P 1'
#
loop_
_entity.id
_entity.type
_entity.pdbx_description
1 polymer ?
#
loop_
_entity_poly.entity_id
_entity_poly.type
_entity_poly.pdbx_seq_one_letter_code
_entity_poly.pdbx_strand_id
1 'polypeptide(L)'
;MLVQQFDHNVTVPTDPQSGQPSGQRVHKPFKFTVALNKAVPLLYNALASGEKMSTVELKWYRTSIEGKQENFFTTKLESASIVDIHCEMPHCQDPAKSDFTQNLTVSMSYRKITWDHVNAGTSGSDDWRKPIEA
;
A
#
# COMPACT_ATOMS: atom_id res chain seq x y z
N MET A 1 12.17 -0.76 4.16
CA MET A 1 11.52 -0.40 5.45
C MET A 1 10.77 -1.63 5.95
N LEU A 2 10.51 -1.74 7.25
CA LEU A 2 9.68 -2.81 7.82
C LEU A 2 8.25 -2.29 8.03
N VAL A 3 7.30 -2.85 7.28
CA VAL A 3 5.88 -2.46 7.33
C VAL A 3 5.15 -3.27 8.40
N GLN A 4 4.39 -2.59 9.26
CA GLN A 4 3.67 -3.18 10.39
C GLN A 4 2.17 -3.34 10.13
N GLN A 5 1.59 -2.41 9.36
CA GLN A 5 0.17 -2.40 9.03
C GLN A 5 -0.01 -2.05 7.56
N PHE A 6 -1.04 -2.60 6.94
CA PHE A 6 -1.40 -2.35 5.56
C PHE A 6 -2.92 -2.12 5.43
N ASP A 7 -3.31 -1.15 4.61
CA ASP A 7 -4.69 -0.91 4.21
C ASP A 7 -4.72 -0.45 2.74
N HIS A 8 -5.57 -1.08 1.94
CA HIS A 8 -5.74 -0.73 0.54
C HIS A 8 -7.11 -1.17 0.04
N ASN A 9 -7.73 -0.32 -0.78
CA ASN A 9 -9.09 -0.55 -1.26
C ASN A 9 -9.23 -0.06 -2.70
N VAL A 10 -9.88 -0.88 -3.53
CA VAL A 10 -10.20 -0.57 -4.92
C VAL A 10 -11.70 -0.79 -5.10
N THR A 11 -12.41 0.24 -5.50
CA THR A 11 -13.87 0.23 -5.58
C THR A 11 -14.32 0.49 -7.01
N VAL A 12 -15.31 -0.24 -7.49
CA VAL A 12 -16.00 0.07 -8.75
C VAL A 12 -17.36 0.68 -8.39
N PRO A 13 -17.68 1.92 -8.83
CA PRO A 13 -19.02 2.47 -8.64
C PRO A 13 -20.06 1.57 -9.30
N THR A 14 -21.12 1.23 -8.58
CA THR A 14 -22.23 0.42 -9.06
C THR A 14 -23.52 1.24 -9.05
N ASP A 15 -24.40 0.98 -10.02
CA ASP A 15 -25.74 1.54 -10.05
C ASP A 15 -26.60 0.92 -8.92
N PRO A 16 -27.19 1.73 -8.01
CA PRO A 16 -27.98 1.24 -6.90
C PRO A 16 -29.19 0.37 -7.29
N GLN A 17 -29.77 0.55 -8.48
CA GLN A 17 -30.98 -0.18 -8.89
C GLN A 17 -30.67 -1.51 -9.59
N SER A 18 -29.59 -1.56 -10.38
CA SER A 18 -29.24 -2.75 -11.18
C SER A 18 -28.06 -3.56 -10.62
N GLY A 19 -27.25 -2.98 -9.75
CA GLY A 19 -25.99 -3.58 -9.28
C GLY A 19 -24.89 -3.64 -10.35
N GLN A 20 -25.14 -3.13 -11.55
CA GLN A 20 -24.16 -3.14 -12.63
C GLN A 20 -23.07 -2.08 -12.40
N PRO A 21 -21.82 -2.33 -12.84
CA PRO A 21 -20.76 -1.32 -12.84
C PRO A 21 -21.18 -0.09 -13.64
N SER A 22 -21.26 1.07 -12.98
CA SER A 22 -21.71 2.34 -13.57
C SER A 22 -20.55 3.32 -13.87
N GLY A 23 -19.33 2.98 -13.45
CA GLY A 23 -18.15 3.81 -13.68
C GLY A 23 -16.85 3.03 -13.66
N GLN A 24 -15.75 3.73 -13.96
CA GLN A 24 -14.42 3.13 -13.85
C GLN A 24 -14.06 2.88 -12.38
N ARG A 25 -13.23 1.86 -12.15
CA ARG A 25 -12.62 1.60 -10.84
C ARG A 25 -11.93 2.85 -10.28
N VAL A 26 -12.09 3.05 -8.99
CA VAL A 26 -11.49 4.11 -8.17
C VAL A 26 -10.53 3.45 -7.21
N HIS A 27 -9.24 3.75 -7.37
CA HIS A 27 -8.22 3.31 -6.43
C HIS A 27 -8.16 4.27 -5.24
N LYS A 28 -8.38 3.75 -4.04
CA LYS A 28 -8.07 4.47 -2.81
C LYS A 28 -6.57 4.37 -2.52
N PRO A 29 -6.02 5.30 -1.70
CA PRO A 29 -4.59 5.30 -1.39
C PRO A 29 -4.12 3.97 -0.82
N PHE A 30 -2.92 3.56 -1.23
CA PHE A 30 -2.17 2.47 -0.63
C PHE A 30 -1.56 2.96 0.67
N LYS A 31 -1.97 2.39 1.80
CA LYS A 31 -1.53 2.82 3.12
C LYS A 31 -0.67 1.75 3.76
N PHE A 32 0.49 2.16 4.25
CA PHE A 32 1.35 1.29 5.04
C PHE A 32 1.92 2.04 6.24
N THR A 33 2.05 1.34 7.37
CA THR A 33 2.59 1.93 8.61
C THR A 33 4.00 1.42 8.89
N VAL A 34 4.91 2.33 9.19
CA VAL A 34 6.29 2.04 9.60
C VAL A 34 6.63 2.82 10.88
N ALA A 35 7.68 2.41 11.58
CA ALA A 35 8.26 3.22 12.66
C ALA A 35 9.15 4.34 12.09
N LEU A 36 9.46 5.35 12.91
CA LEU A 36 10.40 6.40 12.54
C LEU A 36 11.78 5.81 12.23
N ASN A 37 12.30 6.15 11.04
CA ASN A 37 13.57 5.61 10.54
C ASN A 37 14.22 6.58 9.53
N LYS A 38 15.40 6.21 9.02
CA LYS A 38 16.19 7.02 8.08
C LYS A 38 15.42 7.49 6.83
N ALA A 39 14.43 6.72 6.35
CA ALA A 39 13.69 7.07 5.15
C ALA A 39 12.64 8.17 5.40
N VAL A 40 12.21 8.38 6.65
CA VAL A 40 11.06 9.26 6.95
C VAL A 40 11.26 10.71 6.49
N PRO A 41 12.41 11.37 6.73
CA PRO A 41 12.64 12.71 6.19
C PRO A 41 12.61 12.76 4.65
N LEU A 42 13.08 11.68 3.99
CA LEU A 42 13.04 11.58 2.53
C LEU A 42 11.61 11.43 2.01
N LEU A 43 10.76 10.69 2.73
CA LEU A 43 9.34 10.57 2.41
C LEU A 43 8.61 11.91 2.55
N TYR A 44 8.93 12.71 3.57
CA TYR A 44 8.37 14.06 3.71
C TYR A 44 8.82 15.00 2.58
N ASN A 45 10.07 14.91 2.14
CA ASN A 45 10.53 15.68 0.97
C ASN A 45 9.77 15.26 -0.31
N ALA A 46 9.58 13.97 -0.51
CA ALA A 46 8.82 13.45 -1.65
C ALA A 46 7.34 13.89 -1.61
N LEU A 47 6.73 13.89 -0.42
CA LEU A 47 5.38 14.42 -0.21
C LEU A 47 5.31 15.93 -0.53
N ALA A 48 6.19 16.74 0.06
CA ALA A 48 6.15 18.19 -0.07
C ALA A 48 6.46 18.68 -1.51
N SER A 49 7.27 17.93 -2.24
CA SER A 49 7.64 18.25 -3.63
C SER A 49 6.73 17.61 -4.69
N GLY A 50 5.86 16.68 -4.30
CA GLY A 50 5.08 15.89 -5.24
C GLY A 50 5.92 14.93 -6.09
N GLU A 51 7.08 14.49 -5.56
CA GLU A 51 7.96 13.55 -6.23
C GLU A 51 7.25 12.22 -6.51
N LYS A 52 7.46 11.69 -7.72
CA LYS A 52 6.93 10.40 -8.13
C LYS A 52 8.00 9.33 -8.00
N MET A 53 7.76 8.35 -7.14
CA MET A 53 8.56 7.16 -7.02
C MET A 53 8.35 6.26 -8.24
N SER A 54 9.43 5.88 -8.90
CA SER A 54 9.39 5.01 -10.08
C SER A 54 8.77 3.65 -9.76
N THR A 55 9.18 3.05 -8.64
CA THR A 55 8.71 1.74 -8.18
C THR A 55 8.55 1.71 -6.66
N VAL A 56 7.48 1.07 -6.19
CA VAL A 56 7.31 0.68 -4.79
C VAL A 56 6.94 -0.79 -4.79
N GLU A 57 7.66 -1.60 -4.03
CA GLU A 57 7.45 -3.05 -3.99
C GLU A 57 7.22 -3.49 -2.55
N LEU A 58 6.00 -3.94 -2.26
CA LEU A 58 5.62 -4.56 -1.00
C LEU A 58 5.69 -6.07 -1.14
N LYS A 59 6.50 -6.71 -0.30
CA LYS A 59 6.68 -8.16 -0.24
C LYS A 59 6.01 -8.70 1.01
N TRP A 60 5.14 -9.69 0.81
CA TRP A 60 4.36 -10.32 1.85
C TRP A 60 5.05 -11.63 2.26
N TYR A 61 5.54 -11.65 3.49
CA TYR A 61 6.25 -12.81 4.02
C TYR A 61 5.32 -13.68 4.86
N ARG A 62 5.55 -15.00 4.77
CA ARG A 62 4.98 -15.99 5.67
C ARG A 62 6.03 -17.05 6.01
N THR A 63 5.80 -17.77 7.09
CA THR A 63 6.61 -18.94 7.45
C THR A 63 6.20 -20.12 6.57
N SER A 64 7.16 -20.68 5.82
CA SER A 64 6.95 -21.88 5.02
C SER A 64 6.87 -23.14 5.88
N ILE A 65 6.50 -24.27 5.28
CA ILE A 65 6.46 -25.58 5.95
C ILE A 65 7.85 -25.97 6.50
N GLU A 66 8.93 -25.50 5.85
CA GLU A 66 10.32 -25.74 6.28
C GLU A 66 10.77 -24.79 7.42
N GLY A 67 9.88 -23.92 7.92
CA GLY A 67 10.21 -22.94 8.95
C GLY A 67 11.00 -21.73 8.44
N LYS A 68 11.13 -21.55 7.13
CA LYS A 68 11.85 -20.41 6.51
C LYS A 68 10.87 -19.29 6.16
N GLN A 69 11.35 -18.05 6.18
CA GLN A 69 10.56 -16.92 5.69
C GLN A 69 10.56 -16.92 4.16
N GLU A 70 9.38 -17.00 3.55
CA GLU A 70 9.20 -16.94 2.10
C GLU A 70 8.29 -15.76 1.71
N ASN A 71 8.63 -15.08 0.61
CA ASN A 71 7.76 -14.09 0.00
C ASN A 71 6.72 -14.80 -0.88
N PHE A 72 5.48 -14.88 -0.41
CA PHE A 72 4.42 -15.61 -1.12
C PHE A 72 3.62 -14.70 -2.07
N PHE A 73 3.63 -13.39 -1.82
CA PHE A 73 2.85 -12.42 -2.58
C PHE A 73 3.59 -11.09 -2.69
N THR A 74 3.54 -10.46 -3.86
CA THR A 74 4.18 -9.18 -4.12
C THR A 74 3.15 -8.20 -4.66
N THR A 75 3.13 -6.99 -4.11
CA THR A 75 2.35 -5.88 -4.64
C THR A 75 3.29 -4.79 -5.10
N LYS A 76 3.27 -4.50 -6.40
CA LYS A 76 4.17 -3.52 -7.04
C LYS A 76 3.37 -2.34 -7.55
N LEU A 77 3.82 -1.14 -7.20
CA LEU A 77 3.29 0.13 -7.69
C LEU A 77 4.30 0.77 -8.63
N GLU A 78 3.83 1.37 -9.72
CA GLU A 78 4.64 2.16 -10.63
C GLU A 78 4.17 3.63 -10.66
N SER A 79 5.14 4.54 -10.71
CA SER A 79 4.88 6.00 -10.71
C SER A 79 3.97 6.43 -9.56
N ALA A 80 4.33 6.02 -8.34
CA ALA A 80 3.55 6.30 -7.14
C ALA A 80 3.95 7.66 -6.53
N SER A 81 2.97 8.42 -6.05
CA SER A 81 3.18 9.68 -5.32
C SER A 81 2.59 9.58 -3.93
N ILE A 82 3.26 10.18 -2.94
CA ILE A 82 2.74 10.24 -1.59
C ILE A 82 1.63 11.31 -1.55
N VAL A 83 0.49 10.95 -0.97
CA VAL A 83 -0.69 11.83 -0.83
C VAL A 83 -0.77 12.41 0.57
N ASP A 84 -0.39 11.61 1.58
CA ASP A 84 -0.49 11.98 2.99
C ASP A 84 0.50 11.16 3.83
N ILE A 85 0.98 11.75 4.92
CA ILE A 85 1.78 11.07 5.94
C ILE A 85 1.21 11.43 7.31
N HIS A 86 0.61 10.45 7.97
CA HIS A 86 0.12 10.57 9.33
C HIS A 86 1.17 10.04 10.32
N CYS A 87 1.78 10.93 11.09
CA CYS A 87 2.74 10.59 12.14
C CYS A 87 2.09 10.75 13.51
N GLU A 88 2.03 9.66 14.27
CA GLU A 88 1.51 9.67 15.63
C GLU A 88 2.39 8.83 16.57
N MET A 89 2.29 9.16 17.85
CA MET A 89 2.86 8.38 18.93
C MET A 89 1.76 8.15 19.97
N PRO A 90 1.52 6.91 20.41
CA PRO A 90 0.56 6.63 21.47
C PRO A 90 0.87 7.37 22.77
N HIS A 91 -0.15 7.55 23.60
CA HIS A 91 -0.01 8.23 24.89
C HIS A 91 0.85 7.40 25.85
N CYS A 92 1.93 7.96 26.39
CA CYS A 92 2.90 7.22 27.21
C CYS A 92 2.36 6.70 28.55
N GLN A 93 1.21 7.21 29.02
CA GLN A 93 0.54 6.71 30.24
C GLN A 93 -0.48 5.61 29.96
N ASP A 94 -0.77 5.28 28.69
CA ASP A 94 -1.71 4.21 28.35
C ASP A 94 -0.99 2.86 28.34
N PRO A 95 -1.16 2.01 29.37
CA PRO A 95 -0.48 0.72 29.43
C PRO A 95 -0.95 -0.24 28.35
N ALA A 96 -2.13 -0.04 27.76
CA ALA A 96 -2.62 -0.90 26.68
C ALA A 96 -1.83 -0.70 25.37
N LYS A 97 -1.03 0.37 25.27
CA LYS A 97 -0.24 0.70 24.08
C LYS A 97 1.26 0.76 24.36
N SER A 98 1.72 0.16 25.46
CA SER A 98 3.13 0.20 25.89
C SER A 98 4.11 -0.38 24.88
N ASP A 99 3.67 -1.36 24.09
CA ASP A 99 4.54 -2.08 23.16
C ASP A 99 4.71 -1.34 21.82
N PHE A 100 3.86 -0.34 21.56
CA PHE A 100 3.98 0.49 20.38
C PHE A 100 5.08 1.54 20.55
N THR A 101 5.75 1.84 19.44
CA THR A 101 6.72 2.94 19.37
C THR A 101 6.07 4.15 18.71
N GLN A 102 6.38 4.43 17.45
CA GLN A 102 5.75 5.46 16.64
C GLN A 102 5.06 4.82 15.45
N ASN A 103 3.93 5.40 15.05
CA ASN A 103 3.19 4.99 13.87
C ASN A 103 3.31 6.09 12.82
N LEU A 104 3.97 5.77 11.71
CA LEU A 104 4.00 6.60 10.52
C LEU A 104 3.23 5.91 9.41
N THR A 105 1.99 6.31 9.19
CA THR A 105 1.16 5.81 8.10
C THR A 105 1.36 6.67 6.86
N VAL A 106 1.93 6.06 5.81
CA VAL A 106 2.20 6.71 4.53
C VAL A 106 1.11 6.28 3.55
N SER A 107 0.41 7.25 2.98
CA SER A 107 -0.62 7.05 1.96
C SER A 107 -0.06 7.38 0.59
N MET A 108 -0.18 6.45 -0.36
CA MET A 108 0.32 6.62 -1.73
C MET A 108 -0.78 6.46 -2.77
N SER A 109 -0.82 7.37 -3.73
CA SER A 109 -1.51 7.17 -5.00
C SER A 109 -0.53 6.61 -6.02
N TYR A 110 -1.03 5.93 -7.05
CA TYR A 110 -0.19 5.27 -8.04
C TYR A 110 -0.88 5.22 -9.39
N ARG A 111 -0.07 5.05 -10.44
CA ARG A 111 -0.57 4.96 -11.82
C ARG A 111 -0.93 3.54 -12.20
N LYS A 112 -0.05 2.60 -11.85
CA LYS A 112 -0.19 1.18 -12.15
C LYS A 112 0.13 0.37 -10.90
N ILE A 113 -0.66 -0.68 -10.71
CA ILE A 113 -0.47 -1.66 -9.64
C ILE A 113 -0.45 -3.06 -10.26
N THR A 114 0.43 -3.90 -9.75
CA THR A 114 0.53 -5.32 -10.10
C THR A 114 0.50 -6.13 -8.81
N TRP A 115 -0.35 -7.14 -8.78
CA TRP A 115 -0.42 -8.14 -7.73
C TRP A 115 0.12 -9.46 -8.28
N ASP A 116 1.02 -10.09 -7.56
CA ASP A 116 1.68 -11.31 -8.01
C ASP A 116 1.77 -12.31 -6.86
N HIS A 117 1.14 -13.47 -7.02
CA HIS A 117 1.23 -14.57 -6.08
C HIS A 117 2.34 -15.53 -6.50
N VAL A 118 3.54 -15.29 -5.96
CA VAL A 118 4.80 -15.95 -6.36
C VAL A 118 4.68 -17.48 -6.38
N ASN A 119 4.15 -18.09 -5.31
CA ASN A 119 4.10 -19.55 -5.20
C ASN A 119 3.00 -20.20 -6.06
N ALA A 120 2.00 -19.44 -6.51
CA ALA A 120 0.88 -19.94 -7.31
C ALA A 120 0.97 -19.55 -8.79
N GLY A 121 1.89 -18.63 -9.13
CA GLY A 121 2.11 -18.15 -10.49
C GLY A 121 1.00 -17.26 -11.04
N THR A 122 0.00 -16.89 -10.24
CA THR A 122 -1.12 -16.03 -10.66
C THR A 122 -0.78 -14.56 -10.46
N SER A 123 -1.02 -13.74 -11.49
CA SER A 123 -0.81 -12.30 -11.44
C SER A 123 -2.02 -11.52 -11.91
N GLY A 124 -2.27 -10.35 -11.33
CA GLY A 124 -3.21 -9.36 -11.81
C GLY A 124 -2.54 -7.99 -11.95
N SER A 125 -3.04 -7.14 -12.83
CA SER A 125 -2.53 -5.77 -12.97
C SER A 125 -3.62 -4.81 -13.40
N ASP A 126 -3.51 -3.55 -12.96
CA ASP A 126 -4.32 -2.45 -13.44
C ASP A 126 -3.43 -1.23 -13.72
N ASP A 127 -3.67 -0.55 -14.84
CA ASP A 127 -2.95 0.67 -15.26
C ASP A 127 -3.95 1.72 -15.71
N TRP A 128 -3.90 2.90 -15.10
CA TRP A 128 -4.75 4.03 -15.51
C TRP A 128 -4.56 4.43 -16.98
N ARG A 129 -3.35 4.25 -17.54
CA ARG A 129 -3.05 4.62 -18.93
C ARG A 129 -3.45 3.57 -19.96
N LYS A 130 -3.70 2.34 -19.52
CA LYS A 130 -4.06 1.21 -20.39
C LYS A 130 -5.25 0.49 -19.76
N PRO A 131 -6.43 1.14 -19.72
CA PRO A 131 -7.64 0.43 -19.32
C PRO A 131 -7.83 -0.75 -20.26
N ILE A 132 -8.09 -1.92 -19.70
CA ILE A 132 -8.50 -3.09 -20.49
C ILE A 132 -9.90 -2.75 -21.01
N GLU A 133 -10.08 -2.68 -22.33
CA GLU A 133 -11.41 -2.55 -22.93
C GLU A 133 -12.22 -3.80 -22.56
N ALA A 134 -13.44 -3.57 -22.05
CA ALA A 134 -14.35 -4.61 -21.59
C ALA A 134 -14.97 -5.38 -22.77
#